data_AF-A0A935Q2C3-F1
#
_entry.id   AF-A0A935Q2C3-F1
#
_cell.length_a   1.000
_cell.length_b   1.000
_cell.length_c   1.000
_cell.angle_alpha   90.00
_cell.angle_beta   90.00
_cell.angle_gamma   90.00
#
_symmetry.space_group_name_H-M   'P 1'
#
loop_
_entity.id
_entity.type
_entity.pdbx_description
1 polymer ?
#
loop_
_entity_poly.entity_id
_entity_poly.type
_entity_poly.pdbx_seq_one_letter_code
_entity_poly.pdbx_strand_id
1 'polypeptide(L)' 'MSAIHELIAQVSDPSLRERLAAESAIALPDKTFRLVFEDHLPELSPRDGVKPRRGDLKCRKHGPL' A
#
# COMPACT_ATOMS: atom_id res chain seq x y z
N MET A 1 -10.51 -0.09 -19.04
CA MET A 1 -10.98 -1.46 -19.37
C MET A 1 -9.75 -2.30 -19.65
N SER A 2 -9.57 -3.39 -18.88
CA SER A 2 -8.29 -4.11 -18.77
C SER A 2 -8.03 -4.97 -20.02
N ALA A 3 -6.84 -4.89 -20.60
CA ALA A 3 -6.36 -5.72 -21.72
C ALA A 3 -6.57 -7.23 -21.48
N ILE A 4 -6.69 -7.64 -20.21
CA ILE A 4 -7.01 -9.01 -19.79
C ILE A 4 -8.36 -9.47 -20.36
N HIS A 5 -9.39 -8.62 -20.36
CA HIS A 5 -10.71 -9.00 -20.86
C HIS A 5 -10.72 -9.18 -22.39
N GLU A 6 -9.91 -8.41 -23.12
CA GLU A 6 -9.77 -8.54 -24.57
C GLU A 6 -9.07 -9.87 -24.94
N LEU A 7 -8.07 -10.28 -24.16
CA LEU A 7 -7.40 -11.56 -24.35
C LEU A 7 -8.32 -12.76 -24.04
N ILE A 8 -9.14 -12.66 -22.99
CA ILE A 8 -10.12 -13.70 -22.66
C ILE A 8 -11.17 -13.86 -23.78
N ALA A 9 -11.55 -12.77 -24.45
CA ALA A 9 -12.50 -12.80 -25.55
C ALA A 9 -11.97 -13.51 -26.82
N GLN A 10 -10.64 -13.59 -27.00
CA GLN A 10 -10.01 -14.28 -28.13
C GLN A 10 -10.00 -15.81 -27.98
N VAL A 11 -10.35 -16.34 -26.81
CA VAL A 11 -10.43 -17.79 -26.57
C VAL A 11 -11.66 -18.38 -27.27
N SER A 12 -11.45 -19.38 -28.13
CA SER A 12 -12.50 -20.02 -28.94
C SER A 12 -13.40 -20.98 -28.15
N ASP A 13 -12.90 -21.58 -27.07
CA ASP A 13 -13.66 -22.48 -26.20
C ASP A 13 -14.52 -21.69 -25.19
N PRO A 14 -15.86 -21.85 -25.21
CA PRO A 14 -16.76 -21.13 -24.30
C PRO A 14 -16.60 -21.55 -22.84
N SER A 15 -16.30 -22.83 -22.55
CA SER A 15 -16.14 -23.31 -21.17
C SER A 15 -14.87 -22.76 -20.52
N LEU A 16 -13.82 -22.62 -21.33
CA LEU A 16 -12.52 -22.12 -20.91
C LEU A 16 -12.58 -20.60 -20.70
N ARG A 17 -13.36 -19.89 -21.53
CA ARG A 17 -13.63 -18.46 -21.38
C ARG A 17 -14.33 -18.13 -20.06
N GLU A 18 -15.36 -18.88 -19.68
CA GLU A 18 -16.10 -18.65 -18.43
C GLU A 18 -15.22 -18.89 -17.20
N ARG A 19 -14.40 -19.95 -17.21
CA ARG A 19 -13.45 -20.23 -16.11
C ARG A 19 -12.42 -19.13 -15.95
N LEU A 20 -11.83 -18.66 -17.05
CA LEU A 20 -10.85 -17.56 -17.03
C LEU A 20 -11.48 -16.24 -16.58
N ALA A 21 -12.72 -15.96 -17.00
CA ALA A 21 -13.44 -14.78 -16.55
C ALA A 21 -13.67 -14.82 -15.03
N ALA A 22 -14.11 -15.96 -14.49
CA ALA A 22 -14.31 -16.15 -13.06
C ALA A 22 -12.98 -16.03 -12.27
N GLU A 23 -11.91 -16.68 -12.72
CA GLU A 23 -10.59 -16.57 -12.08
C GLU A 23 -10.03 -15.15 -12.15
N SER A 24 -10.16 -14.47 -13.30
CA SER A 24 -9.71 -13.09 -13.45
C SER A 24 -10.45 -12.15 -12.49
N ALA A 25 -11.76 -12.33 -12.31
CA ALA A 25 -12.55 -11.55 -11.37
C ALA A 25 -12.14 -11.79 -9.91
N ILE A 26 -11.75 -13.03 -9.57
CA ILE A 26 -11.22 -13.39 -8.24
C ILE A 26 -9.78 -12.88 -8.03
N ALA A 27 -8.99 -12.72 -9.09
CA ALA A 27 -7.63 -12.19 -9.05
C ALA A 27 -7.56 -10.65 -9.10
N LEU A 28 -8.67 -10.01 -9.48
CA LEU A 28 -8.85 -8.56 -9.57
C LEU A 28 -9.37 -7.82 -8.30
N PRO A 29 -9.58 -8.41 -7.10
CA PRO A 29 -9.98 -7.62 -5.95
C PRO A 29 -8.82 -6.72 -5.55
N ASP A 30 -8.97 -5.45 -5.90
CA ASP A 30 -8.45 -4.27 -5.24
C ASP A 30 -7.17 -4.49 -4.45
N LYS A 31 -6.06 -4.76 -5.17
CA LYS A 31 -4.79 -4.16 -4.76
C LYS A 31 -4.91 -2.66 -5.00
N THR A 32 -5.75 -2.02 -4.19
CA THR A 32 -5.59 -0.61 -3.87
C THR A 32 -4.24 -0.56 -3.20
N PHE A 33 -3.19 -0.36 -4.00
CA PHE A 33 -1.97 0.27 -3.55
C PHE A 33 -2.44 1.64 -3.07
N ARG A 34 -2.90 1.69 -1.81
CA ARG A 34 -3.10 2.94 -1.11
C ARG A 34 -1.74 3.60 -1.21
N LEU A 35 -1.69 4.71 -1.93
CA LEU A 35 -0.51 5.54 -1.98
C LEU A 35 -0.35 6.11 -0.58
N VAL A 36 0.26 5.35 0.34
CA VAL A 36 0.50 5.76 1.72
C VAL A 36 1.73 6.67 1.70
N PHE A 37 1.56 7.86 1.13
CA PHE A 37 2.34 9.02 1.57
C PHE A 37 1.60 9.59 2.77
N GLU A 38 1.51 8.82 3.86
CA GLU A 38 1.48 9.49 5.14
C GLU A 38 2.82 10.20 5.25
N ASP A 39 2.84 11.48 5.63
CA ASP A 39 4.06 12.11 6.08
C ASP A 39 4.63 11.17 7.13
N HIS A 40 5.73 10.48 6.80
CA HIS A 40 6.46 9.71 7.77
C HIS A 40 6.97 10.73 8.78
N LEU A 41 6.17 11.02 9.82
CA LEU A 41 6.69 11.55 11.05
C LEU A 41 7.66 10.46 11.49
N PRO A 42 8.98 10.68 11.41
CA PRO A 42 9.91 9.71 11.98
C PRO A 42 9.44 9.54 13.40
N GLU A 43 9.13 8.30 13.78
CA GLU A 43 8.67 7.99 15.13
C GLU A 43 9.53 8.81 16.08
N LEU A 44 8.91 9.68 16.89
CA LEU A 44 9.61 10.54 17.84
C LEU A 44 10.15 9.64 18.96
N SER A 45 11.15 8.87 18.59
CA SER A 45 11.82 7.89 19.41
C SER A 45 12.87 8.66 20.20
N PRO A 46 12.82 8.60 21.55
CA PRO A 46 13.85 9.19 22.39
C PRO A 46 15.21 8.60 22.00
N ARG A 47 16.11 9.44 21.49
CA ARG A 47 17.48 9.04 21.17
C ARG A 47 18.39 9.41 22.33
N ASP A 48 18.76 8.40 23.11
CA ASP A 48 19.72 8.55 24.19
C ASP A 48 21.12 8.87 23.62
N GLY A 49 21.81 9.84 24.23
CA GLY A 49 23.19 10.20 23.87
C GLY A 49 23.34 11.17 22.70
N VAL A 50 22.26 11.62 22.07
CA VAL A 50 22.33 12.62 20.98
C VAL A 50 22.30 14.04 21.58
N LYS A 51 23.26 14.88 21.20
CA LYS A 51 23.24 16.32 21.55
C LYS A 51 22.13 17.03 20.75
N PRO A 52 21.15 17.68 21.39
CA PRO A 52 20.09 18.37 20.68
C PRO A 52 20.61 19.57 19.88
N ARG A 53 20.11 19.75 18.67
CA ARG A 53 20.36 20.92 17.80
C ARG A 53 19.21 21.93 17.90
N ARG A 54 19.47 23.15 17.42
CA ARG A 54 18.46 24.22 17.37
C ARG A 54 17.40 23.85 16.33
N GLY A 55 16.17 23.60 16.79
CA GLY A 55 15.06 23.12 15.96
C GLY A 55 14.58 21.71 16.32
N ASP A 56 15.30 20.98 17.17
CA ASP A 56 14.91 19.63 17.58
C ASP A 56 13.75 19.66 18.59
N LEU A 57 12.78 18.75 18.41
CA LEU A 57 11.75 18.45 19.40
C LEU A 57 12.37 17.62 20.55
N LYS A 58 12.08 18.00 21.80
CA LYS A 58 12.64 17.35 22.99
C LYS A 58 11.52 16.81 23.87
N CYS A 59 11.63 15.55 24.26
CA CYS A 59 10.78 14.98 25.30
C CYS A 59 11.35 15.33 26.68
N ARG A 60 10.49 15.75 27.62
CA ARG A 60 10.89 15.95 29.02
C ARG A 60 11.00 14.59 29.72
N LYS A 61 11.95 14.47 30.66
CA LYS A 61 12.17 13.22 31.43
C LYS A 61 10.90 12.74 32.17
N HIS A 62 10.00 13.65 32.55
CA HIS A 62 8.66 13.37 33.06
C HIS A 62 7.67 14.44 32.55
N GLY A 63 6.61 14.03 31.84
CA GLY A 63 5.50 14.89 31.35
C GLY A 63 5.25 14.79 29.85
N PRO A 64 4.03 15.15 29.35
CA PRO A 64 3.75 15.13 27.91
C PRO A 64 4.50 16.28 27.20
N LEU A 65 4.72 16.06 25.89
CA LEU A 65 5.52 16.85 24.94
C LEU A 65 5.51 18.36 25.18
#